data_AF-A0A087DRC0-F1
#
_entry.id   AF-A0A087DRC0-F1
#
_cell.length_a   1.000
_cell.length_b   1.000
_cell.length_c   1.000
_cell.angle_alpha   90.00
_cell.angle_beta   90.00
_cell.angle_gamma   90.00
#
_symmetry.space_group_name_H-M   'P 1'
#
loop_
_entity.id
_entity.type
_entity.pdbx_description
1 polymer ?
#
loop_
_entity_poly.entity_id
_entity_poly.type
_entity_poly.pdbx_seq_one_letter_code
_entity_poly.pdbx_strand_id
1 'polypeptide(L)'
;MTEHTRTPEGLSSKPRIRPAETGDTRPLSVSARLGRLQFHHSGKFRVLQVADIQDGPKVAKDTIRLIEASLDAVRPDLVVFTGNQIAGYDPAFAETFRKRRWSAPADAADTASDVSDTAVTAAAVSGTAATDTSDTAVTATDATADVSDTTASTASDTEAATVAAAAHERTRESVRGAIAQFLAPLIERRVPFAVTYGNHDFQCGLSNDELDAIYREFPGCVNPMPGVEADVLSAHSLLPDQVVYPHAAGTFALPVADEAHKRTVLGIVVLDSGDYAHGGGFAAPADDALAFLARVPAMIGARSALFQHMPLPEYYDLLTPVTATTPYAMQGYRDHAAQYYVLDEAKVRPGGYLGEGISCPDASREFAVLRGDDAAIRAVTDAADAAGVIDDDDAVDTRAGMFPYIGVATGHDHRNWFVGELDGVLLAATPTCGFGSYGPAPAKRATRLIEFDIRHPHEPRTQLLEFGELVGKPSSKKAYTYALNAKPPQDGEGDDLLRRPTLWGQIKGLFA
;
A
#
# COMPACT_ATOMS: atom_id res chain seq x y z
N MET A 1 20.97 61.30 -1.98
CA MET A 1 19.89 60.35 -2.34
C MET A 1 20.34 59.62 -3.58
N THR A 2 20.79 58.38 -3.43
CA THR A 2 21.02 57.45 -4.53
C THR A 2 20.72 56.07 -3.96
N GLU A 3 19.61 55.50 -4.42
CA GLU A 3 19.11 54.19 -4.04
C GLU A 3 20.14 53.11 -4.41
N HIS A 4 20.55 52.33 -3.41
CA HIS A 4 21.20 51.04 -3.66
C HIS A 4 20.15 50.07 -4.18
N THR A 5 20.27 49.73 -5.47
CA THR A 5 19.54 48.67 -6.12
C THR A 5 19.84 47.34 -5.40
N ARG A 6 18.87 46.83 -4.63
CA ARG A 6 18.90 45.45 -4.13
C ARG A 6 18.76 44.51 -5.33
N THR A 7 19.76 43.68 -5.57
CA THR A 7 19.62 42.45 -6.34
C THR A 7 18.56 41.55 -5.69
N PRO A 8 17.64 40.92 -6.46
CA PRO A 8 16.70 39.96 -5.90
C PRO A 8 17.43 38.70 -5.45
N GLU A 9 17.35 38.39 -4.16
CA GLU A 9 17.73 37.09 -3.61
C GLU A 9 16.76 36.03 -4.15
N GLY A 10 17.17 35.28 -5.17
CA GLY A 10 16.29 34.27 -5.73
C GLY A 10 16.93 33.49 -6.87
N LEU A 11 17.92 32.65 -6.55
CA LEU A 11 18.30 31.42 -7.25
C LEU A 11 19.50 30.81 -6.52
N SER A 12 19.25 30.22 -5.34
CA SER A 12 20.24 29.35 -4.72
C SER A 12 20.48 28.16 -5.65
N SER A 13 21.70 28.06 -6.21
CA SER A 13 22.18 26.94 -7.05
C SER A 13 22.43 25.66 -6.25
N LYS A 14 22.18 25.67 -4.93
CA LYS A 14 22.34 24.50 -4.07
C LYS A 14 21.13 23.58 -4.20
N PRO A 15 21.33 22.26 -4.30
CA PRO A 15 20.24 21.30 -4.35
C PRO A 15 19.36 21.43 -3.09
N ARG A 16 18.03 21.33 -3.28
CA ARG A 16 17.06 21.45 -2.17
C ARG A 16 17.19 20.30 -1.17
N ILE A 17 17.59 19.12 -1.65
CA ILE A 17 17.91 17.95 -0.84
C ILE A 17 19.41 17.71 -0.92
N ARG A 18 20.08 17.61 0.24
CA ARG A 18 21.52 17.34 0.30
C ARG A 18 21.77 15.85 0.51
N PRO A 19 22.67 15.23 -0.28
CA PRO A 19 23.13 13.87 -0.04
C PRO A 19 23.66 13.68 1.39
N ALA A 20 23.66 12.43 1.87
CA ALA A 20 24.31 12.11 3.13
C ALA A 20 25.83 12.38 3.04
N GLU A 21 26.42 12.87 4.14
CA GLU A 21 27.88 13.03 4.22
C GLU A 21 28.53 11.65 4.38
N THR A 22 29.66 11.44 3.71
CA THR A 22 30.41 10.18 3.78
C THR A 22 30.82 9.90 5.23
N GLY A 23 30.35 8.80 5.81
CA GLY A 23 30.64 8.39 7.18
C GLY A 23 29.58 8.77 8.24
N ASP A 24 28.46 9.40 7.85
CA ASP A 24 27.32 9.60 8.76
C ASP A 24 26.64 8.24 9.06
N THR A 25 26.80 7.75 10.30
CA THR A 25 26.21 6.47 10.75
C THR A 25 24.81 6.61 11.35
N ARG A 26 24.28 7.84 11.43
CA ARG A 26 22.92 8.08 11.93
C ARG A 26 21.89 7.56 10.91
N PRO A 27 20.69 7.18 11.36
CA PRO A 27 19.59 6.83 10.46
C PRO A 27 19.41 7.87 9.34
N LEU A 28 19.13 7.43 8.11
CA LEU A 28 18.92 8.36 6.98
C LEU A 28 17.63 9.16 7.16
N SER A 29 16.58 8.53 7.69
CA SER A 29 15.30 9.14 8.09
C SER A 29 15.49 10.00 9.36
N VAL A 30 14.98 11.23 9.33
CA VAL A 30 14.99 12.10 10.51
C VAL A 30 13.99 11.59 11.53
N SER A 31 12.83 11.12 11.09
CA SER A 31 11.83 10.48 11.96
C SER A 31 12.41 9.30 12.74
N ALA A 32 13.24 8.45 12.11
CA ALA A 32 13.94 7.37 12.82
C ALA A 32 14.97 7.85 13.85
N ARG A 33 15.55 9.05 13.68
CA ARG A 33 16.43 9.66 14.70
C ARG A 33 15.63 10.18 15.90
N LEU A 34 14.39 10.57 15.66
CA LEU A 34 13.47 11.13 16.66
C LEU A 34 12.57 10.08 17.32
N GLY A 35 12.55 8.86 16.78
CA GLY A 35 11.73 7.75 17.26
C GLY A 35 10.23 7.88 16.94
N ARG A 36 9.85 8.82 16.06
CA ARG A 36 8.47 9.10 15.65
C ARG A 36 8.44 9.84 14.31
N LEU A 37 7.31 9.79 13.61
CA LEU A 37 7.04 10.60 12.43
C LEU A 37 6.87 12.06 12.83
N GLN A 38 7.77 12.90 12.33
CA GLN A 38 7.81 14.30 12.72
C GLN A 38 8.37 15.17 11.60
N PHE A 39 7.80 16.37 11.45
CA PHE A 39 8.40 17.40 10.61
C PHE A 39 9.81 17.76 11.12
N HIS A 40 10.74 17.94 10.18
CA HIS A 40 12.10 18.36 10.49
C HIS A 40 12.09 19.81 10.97
N HIS A 41 13.19 20.25 11.60
CA HIS A 41 13.42 21.68 11.88
C HIS A 41 13.50 22.55 10.61
N SER A 42 13.63 21.92 9.43
CA SER A 42 13.52 22.60 8.13
C SER A 42 12.07 22.81 7.66
N GLY A 43 11.09 22.32 8.44
CA GLY A 43 9.67 22.31 8.13
C GLY A 43 9.27 21.25 7.10
N LYS A 44 10.06 20.20 6.88
CA LYS A 44 9.81 19.16 5.87
C LYS A 44 9.44 17.82 6.48
N PHE A 45 8.55 17.10 5.81
CA PHE A 45 8.29 15.68 6.05
C PHE A 45 8.16 14.99 4.69
N ARG A 46 8.81 13.84 4.50
CA ARG A 46 8.91 13.19 3.18
C ARG A 46 8.45 11.75 3.23
N VAL A 47 7.53 11.41 2.33
CA VAL A 47 7.13 10.03 2.08
C VAL A 47 7.65 9.61 0.70
N LEU A 48 8.26 8.43 0.62
CA LEU A 48 8.62 7.80 -0.65
C LEU A 48 7.65 6.65 -0.91
N GLN A 49 6.83 6.76 -1.95
CA GLN A 49 5.94 5.69 -2.40
C GLN A 49 6.69 4.74 -3.35
N VAL A 50 6.57 3.45 -3.08
CA VAL A 50 7.07 2.37 -3.94
C VAL A 50 5.88 1.48 -4.33
N ALA A 51 5.46 1.57 -5.59
CA ALA A 51 4.32 0.81 -6.11
C ALA A 51 4.81 -0.35 -6.99
N ASP A 52 4.11 -1.48 -6.91
CA ASP A 52 4.19 -2.58 -7.87
C ASP A 52 5.63 -3.04 -8.15
N ILE A 53 6.40 -3.41 -7.12
CA ILE A 53 7.67 -4.13 -7.36
C ILE A 53 7.39 -5.38 -8.19
N GLN A 54 6.34 -6.13 -7.81
CA GLN A 54 5.78 -7.27 -8.53
C GLN A 54 6.86 -8.15 -9.17
N ASP A 55 7.87 -8.47 -8.36
CA ASP A 55 8.94 -9.40 -8.68
C ASP A 55 8.64 -10.75 -8.00
N GLY A 56 9.12 -11.84 -8.62
CA GLY A 56 9.10 -13.17 -7.99
C GLY A 56 10.20 -13.32 -6.94
N PRO A 57 10.54 -14.55 -6.51
CA PRO A 57 11.55 -14.81 -5.48
C PRO A 57 12.93 -14.19 -5.73
N LYS A 58 13.26 -13.97 -7.01
CA LYS A 58 14.50 -13.31 -7.43
C LYS A 58 14.19 -11.89 -7.88
N VAL A 59 14.30 -10.95 -6.95
CA VAL A 59 14.09 -9.52 -7.20
C VAL A 59 15.09 -9.02 -8.25
N ALA A 60 14.61 -8.22 -9.19
CA ALA A 60 15.46 -7.67 -10.23
C ALA A 60 16.47 -6.67 -9.64
N LYS A 61 17.73 -6.76 -10.09
CA LYS A 61 18.80 -5.87 -9.60
C LYS A 61 18.53 -4.40 -9.85
N ASP A 62 17.87 -4.08 -10.97
CA ASP A 62 17.53 -2.68 -11.29
C ASP A 62 16.40 -2.16 -10.39
N THR A 63 15.46 -3.00 -9.92
CA THR A 63 14.49 -2.65 -8.87
C THR A 63 15.23 -2.21 -7.60
N ILE A 64 16.19 -3.02 -7.13
CA ILE A 64 16.98 -2.72 -5.93
C ILE A 64 17.77 -1.42 -6.12
N ARG A 65 18.43 -1.23 -7.27
CA ARG A 65 19.18 0.00 -7.58
C ARG A 65 18.29 1.24 -7.63
N LEU A 66 17.05 1.12 -8.12
CA LEU A 66 16.10 2.22 -8.13
C LEU A 66 15.73 2.63 -6.72
N ILE A 67 15.36 1.67 -5.87
CA ILE A 67 15.02 1.91 -4.46
C ILE A 67 16.21 2.56 -3.76
N GLU A 68 17.40 1.99 -3.91
CA GLU A 68 18.63 2.50 -3.32
C GLU A 68 18.90 3.97 -3.71
N ALA A 69 18.91 4.26 -5.02
CA ALA A 69 19.17 5.60 -5.52
C ALA A 69 18.06 6.59 -5.12
N SER A 70 16.81 6.14 -5.01
CA SER A 70 15.69 6.97 -4.56
C SER A 70 15.88 7.37 -3.10
N LEU A 71 16.21 6.43 -2.22
CA LEU A 71 16.47 6.69 -0.80
C LEU A 71 17.61 7.70 -0.63
N ASP A 72 18.72 7.52 -1.34
CA ASP A 72 19.88 8.41 -1.27
C ASP A 72 19.58 9.82 -1.80
N ALA A 73 18.77 9.90 -2.86
CA ALA A 73 18.41 11.16 -3.48
C ALA A 73 17.48 12.01 -2.59
N VAL A 74 16.49 11.40 -1.93
CA VAL A 74 15.41 12.17 -1.29
C VAL A 74 15.39 12.11 0.23
N ARG A 75 16.05 11.11 0.83
CA ARG A 75 16.13 10.91 2.29
C ARG A 75 14.76 10.96 2.96
N PRO A 76 13.87 9.99 2.65
CA PRO A 76 12.50 10.02 3.15
C PRO A 76 12.44 9.77 4.66
N ASP A 77 11.39 10.29 5.29
CA ASP A 77 11.04 9.97 6.66
C ASP A 77 10.40 8.61 6.78
N LEU A 78 9.59 8.23 5.78
CA LEU A 78 8.84 6.99 5.69
C LEU A 78 8.82 6.51 4.22
N VAL A 79 8.98 5.20 4.01
CA VAL A 79 8.64 4.55 2.73
C VAL A 79 7.27 3.90 2.86
N VAL A 80 6.41 4.03 1.85
CA VAL A 80 5.13 3.31 1.80
C VAL A 80 5.09 2.42 0.57
N PHE A 81 4.95 1.12 0.79
CA PHE A 81 4.76 0.11 -0.25
C PHE A 81 3.26 -0.07 -0.52
N THR A 82 2.79 0.33 -1.70
CA THR A 82 1.35 0.43 -2.03
C THR A 82 0.83 -0.77 -2.81
N GLY A 83 1.06 -1.99 -2.31
CA GLY A 83 0.56 -3.23 -2.89
C GLY A 83 1.33 -3.77 -4.09
N ASN A 84 1.06 -5.04 -4.42
CA ASN A 84 1.72 -5.86 -5.45
C ASN A 84 3.24 -5.83 -5.36
N GLN A 85 3.79 -6.03 -4.16
CA GLN A 85 5.23 -6.15 -4.01
C GLN A 85 5.72 -7.53 -4.47
N ILE A 86 4.89 -8.56 -4.28
CA ILE A 86 5.15 -9.93 -4.70
C ILE A 86 4.36 -10.24 -5.97
N ALA A 87 5.04 -10.75 -7.00
CA ALA A 87 4.36 -11.40 -8.11
C ALA A 87 3.81 -12.75 -7.66
N GLY A 88 2.66 -12.75 -6.98
CA GLY A 88 2.11 -13.99 -6.41
C GLY A 88 1.74 -15.06 -7.45
N TYR A 89 1.61 -14.67 -8.72
CA TYR A 89 1.43 -15.59 -9.85
C TYR A 89 2.74 -16.13 -10.44
N ASP A 90 3.91 -15.83 -9.86
CA ASP A 90 5.19 -16.36 -10.33
C ASP A 90 5.18 -17.91 -10.29
N PRO A 91 5.70 -18.61 -11.32
CA PRO A 91 5.73 -20.08 -11.34
C PRO A 91 6.40 -20.73 -10.13
N ALA A 92 7.27 -20.01 -9.41
CA ALA A 92 7.87 -20.51 -8.17
C ALA A 92 6.84 -20.77 -7.06
N PHE A 93 5.65 -20.19 -7.14
CA PHE A 93 4.55 -20.37 -6.19
C PHE A 93 3.46 -21.31 -6.71
N ALA A 94 3.70 -22.06 -7.80
CA ALA A 94 2.67 -22.87 -8.45
C ALA A 94 2.01 -23.92 -7.54
N GLU A 95 2.72 -24.44 -6.53
CA GLU A 95 2.20 -25.44 -5.58
C GLU A 95 1.17 -24.87 -4.60
N THR A 96 1.26 -23.58 -4.30
CA THR A 96 0.45 -22.87 -3.29
C THR A 96 -0.43 -21.78 -3.90
N PHE A 97 -0.32 -21.60 -5.22
CA PHE A 97 -0.96 -20.52 -5.94
C PHE A 97 -2.47 -20.45 -5.69
N ARG A 98 -2.94 -19.27 -5.29
CA ARG A 98 -4.37 -18.98 -5.11
C ARG A 98 -4.92 -18.23 -6.32
N LYS A 99 -5.96 -18.79 -6.94
CA LYS A 99 -6.74 -18.10 -7.97
C LYS A 99 -7.46 -16.89 -7.36
N ARG A 100 -7.96 -16.00 -8.23
CA ARG A 100 -8.76 -14.84 -7.84
C ARG A 100 -9.89 -15.28 -6.91
N ARG A 101 -10.01 -14.63 -5.75
CA ARG A 101 -11.11 -14.86 -4.83
C ARG A 101 -12.38 -14.33 -5.48
N TRP A 102 -13.45 -15.07 -5.33
CA TRP A 102 -14.80 -14.61 -5.61
C TRP A 102 -15.44 -14.64 -4.23
N SER A 103 -15.59 -13.48 -3.59
CA SER A 103 -16.10 -13.40 -2.22
C SER A 103 -17.40 -14.21 -2.12
N ALA A 104 -17.40 -15.26 -1.30
CA ALA A 104 -18.64 -15.88 -0.89
C ALA A 104 -19.36 -14.88 0.04
N PRO A 105 -20.69 -14.72 -0.05
CA PRO A 105 -21.43 -13.90 0.89
C PRO A 105 -21.31 -14.47 2.31
N ALA A 106 -21.55 -13.63 3.30
CA ALA A 106 -21.38 -13.83 4.74
C ALA A 106 -22.24 -14.94 5.40
N ASP A 107 -22.48 -16.07 4.72
CA ASP A 107 -23.30 -17.19 5.19
C ASP A 107 -22.51 -18.52 5.30
N ALA A 108 -21.18 -18.47 5.41
CA ALA A 108 -20.36 -19.66 5.73
C ALA A 108 -19.97 -19.74 7.22
N ALA A 109 -20.67 -19.01 8.08
CA ALA A 109 -20.60 -19.15 9.53
C ALA A 109 -21.64 -20.16 10.04
N ASP A 110 -21.67 -21.37 9.50
CA ASP A 110 -22.38 -22.49 10.15
C ASP A 110 -21.94 -23.85 9.57
N THR A 111 -20.68 -24.25 9.81
CA THR A 111 -20.25 -25.66 9.98
C THR A 111 -18.76 -25.70 10.36
N ALA A 112 -18.43 -25.22 11.55
CA ALA A 112 -17.19 -25.58 12.24
C ALA A 112 -17.38 -25.32 13.74
N SER A 113 -18.34 -26.02 14.33
CA SER A 113 -18.37 -26.16 15.78
C SER A 113 -17.19 -27.02 16.21
N ASP A 114 -16.18 -26.36 16.76
CA ASP A 114 -15.60 -26.67 18.05
C ASP A 114 -15.13 -28.12 18.29
N VAL A 115 -13.81 -28.33 18.14
CA VAL A 115 -13.09 -29.26 19.03
C VAL A 115 -11.73 -28.63 19.36
N SER A 116 -11.73 -27.77 20.37
CA SER A 116 -10.52 -27.49 21.16
C SER A 116 -10.27 -28.68 22.07
N ASP A 117 -9.16 -29.42 21.87
CA ASP A 117 -8.71 -30.42 22.84
C ASP A 117 -7.25 -30.13 23.25
N THR A 118 -7.12 -29.17 24.17
CA THR A 118 -5.96 -29.05 25.05
C THR A 118 -6.17 -29.96 26.25
N ALA A 119 -5.59 -31.15 26.24
CA ALA A 119 -5.51 -32.01 27.42
C ALA A 119 -4.13 -31.91 28.08
N VAL A 120 -4.06 -31.09 29.13
CA VAL A 120 -3.01 -31.15 30.15
C VAL A 120 -3.34 -32.28 31.13
N THR A 121 -2.33 -33.07 31.43
CA THR A 121 -2.30 -34.16 32.41
C THR A 121 -2.64 -33.72 33.84
N ALA A 122 -3.58 -34.40 34.52
CA ALA A 122 -3.51 -34.68 35.98
C ALA A 122 -4.59 -35.68 36.47
N ALA A 123 -4.09 -36.85 36.88
CA ALA A 123 -4.51 -37.76 37.95
C ALA A 123 -5.87 -37.59 38.71
N ALA A 124 -6.64 -38.69 38.66
CA ALA A 124 -7.07 -39.55 39.79
C ALA A 124 -8.37 -39.29 40.58
N VAL A 125 -9.01 -40.45 40.88
CA VAL A 125 -9.85 -40.83 42.03
C VAL A 125 -11.38 -40.90 41.84
N SER A 126 -11.83 -42.15 41.62
CA SER A 126 -12.97 -42.91 42.20
C SER A 126 -14.38 -42.33 42.39
N GLY A 127 -15.38 -43.18 42.07
CA GLY A 127 -16.69 -43.23 42.73
C GLY A 127 -17.84 -43.52 41.75
N THR A 128 -18.18 -44.78 41.45
CA THR A 128 -19.26 -45.61 42.04
C THR A 128 -20.72 -45.17 41.76
N ALA A 129 -21.46 -46.11 41.15
CA ALA A 129 -22.90 -46.43 41.31
C ALA A 129 -23.93 -45.40 40.79
N ALA A 130 -25.11 -45.73 40.27
CA ALA A 130 -25.79 -46.96 39.86
C ALA A 130 -27.10 -46.54 39.14
N THR A 131 -27.64 -47.44 38.31
CA THR A 131 -29.09 -47.65 38.00
C THR A 131 -29.96 -46.45 37.59
N ASP A 132 -30.66 -46.52 36.44
CA ASP A 132 -31.92 -47.28 36.30
C ASP A 132 -32.49 -47.26 34.85
N THR A 133 -33.26 -48.31 34.59
CA THR A 133 -34.09 -48.80 33.46
C THR A 133 -34.83 -47.80 32.54
N SER A 134 -34.94 -48.10 31.23
CA SER A 134 -36.11 -48.82 30.64
C SER A 134 -36.18 -48.78 29.09
N ASP A 135 -36.49 -49.95 28.53
CA ASP A 135 -37.15 -50.33 27.25
C ASP A 135 -37.08 -49.46 25.98
N THR A 136 -36.56 -50.04 24.88
CA THR A 136 -37.39 -50.72 23.85
C THR A 136 -36.52 -51.44 22.80
N ALA A 137 -37.00 -52.61 22.37
CA ALA A 137 -36.36 -53.48 21.38
C ALA A 137 -36.39 -52.92 19.95
N VAL A 138 -35.45 -53.35 19.09
CA VAL A 138 -35.72 -54.01 17.78
C VAL A 138 -34.42 -54.25 16.98
N THR A 139 -34.26 -55.52 16.60
CA THR A 139 -33.49 -56.12 15.48
C THR A 139 -31.96 -56.00 15.39
N ALA A 140 -31.33 -57.16 15.52
CA ALA A 140 -30.01 -57.49 15.02
C ALA A 140 -29.92 -57.33 13.49
N THR A 141 -28.85 -56.70 13.02
CA THR A 141 -28.19 -57.06 11.77
C THR A 141 -26.68 -57.03 12.00
N ASP A 142 -26.08 -58.18 11.73
CA ASP A 142 -24.66 -58.45 11.75
C ASP A 142 -24.03 -57.74 10.55
N ALA A 143 -23.19 -56.74 10.80
CA ALA A 143 -22.37 -56.08 9.80
C ALA A 143 -21.00 -55.81 10.42
N THR A 144 -20.10 -56.78 10.23
CA THR A 144 -18.66 -56.57 10.34
C THR A 144 -18.26 -55.53 9.30
N ALA A 145 -18.28 -54.26 9.69
CA ALA A 145 -17.69 -53.18 8.91
C ALA A 145 -16.17 -53.28 9.01
N ASP A 146 -15.57 -53.42 7.84
CA ASP A 146 -14.15 -53.47 7.57
C ASP A 146 -13.46 -52.20 8.08
N VAL A 147 -12.67 -52.31 9.15
CA VAL A 147 -11.90 -51.20 9.76
C VAL A 147 -10.63 -50.88 8.95
N SER A 148 -10.36 -51.61 7.86
CA SER A 148 -9.13 -51.42 7.09
C SER A 148 -9.16 -50.25 6.09
N ASP A 149 -10.33 -49.75 5.70
CA ASP A 149 -10.46 -48.68 4.68
C ASP A 149 -10.34 -47.26 5.28
N THR A 150 -10.87 -47.04 6.49
CA THR A 150 -10.83 -45.74 7.17
C THR A 150 -9.41 -45.33 7.61
N THR A 151 -8.55 -46.31 7.90
CA THR A 151 -7.16 -46.05 8.32
C THR A 151 -6.23 -45.70 7.14
N ALA A 152 -6.54 -46.22 5.95
CA ALA A 152 -5.82 -45.87 4.72
C ALA A 152 -6.18 -44.45 4.24
N SER A 153 -7.47 -44.08 4.29
CA SER A 153 -7.95 -42.72 3.95
C SER A 153 -7.37 -41.65 4.89
N THR A 154 -7.38 -41.91 6.20
CA THR A 154 -6.85 -40.96 7.19
C THR A 154 -5.32 -40.82 7.12
N ALA A 155 -4.60 -41.88 6.77
CA ALA A 155 -3.16 -41.82 6.51
C ALA A 155 -2.85 -41.00 5.25
N SER A 156 -3.61 -41.18 4.16
CA SER A 156 -3.43 -40.38 2.93
C SER A 156 -3.80 -38.91 3.11
N ASP A 157 -4.83 -38.61 3.91
CA ASP A 157 -5.24 -37.23 4.22
C ASP A 157 -4.19 -36.52 5.09
N THR A 158 -3.59 -37.24 6.05
CA THR A 158 -2.50 -36.73 6.88
C THR A 158 -1.22 -36.47 6.07
N GLU A 159 -0.89 -37.36 5.13
CA GLU A 159 0.25 -37.18 4.23
C GLU A 159 0.04 -35.99 3.28
N ALA A 160 -1.16 -35.85 2.70
CA ALA A 160 -1.52 -34.71 1.86
C ALA A 160 -1.47 -33.37 2.62
N ALA A 161 -2.00 -33.32 3.84
CA ALA A 161 -1.92 -32.14 4.71
C ALA A 161 -0.47 -31.77 5.05
N THR A 162 0.39 -32.77 5.30
CA THR A 162 1.82 -32.56 5.58
C THR A 162 2.55 -32.00 4.37
N VAL A 163 2.27 -32.53 3.16
CA VAL A 163 2.87 -32.02 1.91
C VAL A 163 2.42 -30.58 1.63
N ALA A 164 1.13 -30.28 1.83
CA ALA A 164 0.59 -28.93 1.68
C ALA A 164 1.23 -27.94 2.67
N ALA A 165 1.35 -28.31 3.94
CA ALA A 165 2.03 -27.50 4.95
C ALA A 165 3.50 -27.24 4.60
N ALA A 166 4.22 -28.26 4.09
CA ALA A 166 5.61 -28.09 3.66
C ALA A 166 5.74 -27.17 2.42
N ALA A 167 4.79 -27.22 1.47
CA ALA A 167 4.76 -26.31 0.33
C ALA A 167 4.44 -24.86 0.76
N HIS A 168 3.53 -24.72 1.73
CA HIS A 168 3.18 -23.44 2.34
C HIS A 168 4.38 -22.81 3.05
N GLU A 169 5.15 -23.58 3.81
CA GLU A 169 6.37 -23.08 4.47
C GLU A 169 7.47 -22.70 3.46
N ARG A 170 7.69 -23.52 2.42
CA ARG A 170 8.62 -23.15 1.33
C ARG A 170 8.22 -21.83 0.66
N THR A 171 6.92 -21.61 0.48
CA THR A 171 6.38 -20.35 -0.05
C THR A 171 6.67 -19.20 0.90
N ARG A 172 6.40 -19.38 2.20
CA ARG A 172 6.72 -18.41 3.25
C ARG A 172 8.20 -18.01 3.23
N GLU A 173 9.12 -18.97 3.22
CA GLU A 173 10.57 -18.73 3.17
C GLU A 173 10.98 -17.99 1.89
N SER A 174 10.41 -18.38 0.75
CA SER A 174 10.68 -17.77 -0.56
C SER A 174 10.21 -16.31 -0.62
N VAL A 175 8.99 -16.04 -0.16
CA VAL A 175 8.43 -14.68 -0.07
C VAL A 175 9.24 -13.82 0.89
N ARG A 176 9.57 -14.35 2.08
CA ARG A 176 10.45 -13.67 3.03
C ARG A 176 11.81 -13.33 2.43
N GLY A 177 12.40 -14.25 1.65
CA GLY A 177 13.65 -14.02 0.92
C GLY A 177 13.55 -12.95 -0.16
N ALA A 178 12.41 -12.85 -0.86
CA ALA A 178 12.13 -11.78 -1.82
C ALA A 178 12.04 -10.42 -1.10
N ILE A 179 11.26 -10.35 -0.02
CA ILE A 179 11.08 -9.16 0.81
C ILE A 179 12.43 -8.65 1.34
N ALA A 180 13.26 -9.56 1.86
CA ALA A 180 14.59 -9.23 2.35
C ALA A 180 15.47 -8.52 1.30
N GLN A 181 15.37 -8.89 0.03
CA GLN A 181 16.20 -8.32 -1.04
C GLN A 181 15.87 -6.85 -1.31
N PHE A 182 14.58 -6.49 -1.43
CA PHE A 182 14.20 -5.11 -1.71
C PHE A 182 14.12 -4.23 -0.46
N LEU A 183 13.99 -4.81 0.74
CA LEU A 183 14.09 -4.08 2.00
C LEU A 183 15.54 -3.82 2.44
N ALA A 184 16.52 -4.59 1.96
CA ALA A 184 17.92 -4.43 2.35
C ALA A 184 18.43 -2.96 2.27
N PRO A 185 18.17 -2.18 1.19
CA PRO A 185 18.57 -0.78 1.14
C PRO A 185 17.95 0.10 2.23
N LEU A 186 16.69 -0.15 2.62
CA LEU A 186 15.99 0.59 3.67
C LEU A 186 16.56 0.25 5.04
N ILE A 187 16.81 -1.04 5.30
CA ILE A 187 17.35 -1.56 6.56
C ILE A 187 18.75 -0.98 6.81
N GLU A 188 19.62 -1.04 5.80
CA GLU A 188 20.97 -0.46 5.87
C GLU A 188 20.94 1.03 6.18
N ARG A 189 19.98 1.76 5.58
CA ARG A 189 19.80 3.21 5.77
C ARG A 189 18.96 3.56 7.00
N ARG A 190 18.42 2.57 7.72
CA ARG A 190 17.49 2.72 8.86
C ARG A 190 16.34 3.66 8.53
N VAL A 191 15.67 3.40 7.41
CA VAL A 191 14.46 4.11 6.98
C VAL A 191 13.24 3.27 7.36
N PRO A 192 12.27 3.81 8.12
CA PRO A 192 11.07 3.08 8.46
C PRO A 192 10.17 2.93 7.22
N PHE A 193 9.36 1.89 7.20
CA PHE A 193 8.45 1.60 6.10
C PHE A 193 7.11 1.03 6.55
N ALA A 194 6.08 1.36 5.80
CA ALA A 194 4.73 0.80 5.89
C ALA A 194 4.42 0.01 4.62
N VAL A 195 3.52 -0.97 4.72
CA VAL A 195 3.07 -1.77 3.57
C VAL A 195 1.57 -2.00 3.61
N THR A 196 0.95 -1.92 2.44
CA THR A 196 -0.37 -2.47 2.14
C THR A 196 -0.27 -3.46 0.97
N TYR A 197 -1.35 -4.17 0.70
CA TYR A 197 -1.41 -5.28 -0.25
C TYR A 197 -2.21 -4.91 -1.48
N GLY A 198 -1.91 -5.62 -2.56
CA GLY A 198 -2.65 -5.55 -3.81
C GLY A 198 -3.24 -6.89 -4.20
N ASN A 199 -3.98 -6.87 -5.29
CA ASN A 199 -4.71 -8.01 -5.84
C ASN A 199 -3.81 -9.15 -6.37
N HIS A 200 -2.48 -9.00 -6.36
CA HIS A 200 -1.52 -10.03 -6.75
C HIS A 200 -0.69 -10.62 -5.60
N ASP A 201 -0.57 -9.96 -4.45
CA ASP A 201 0.33 -10.43 -3.38
C ASP A 201 -0.11 -11.79 -2.82
N PHE A 202 -1.40 -11.92 -2.46
CA PHE A 202 -1.95 -13.16 -1.87
C PHE A 202 -1.89 -14.37 -2.81
N GLN A 203 -1.71 -14.14 -4.12
CA GLN A 203 -1.75 -15.20 -5.11
C GLN A 203 -0.60 -16.19 -4.93
N CYS A 204 0.48 -15.82 -4.22
CA CYS A 204 1.55 -16.74 -3.86
C CYS A 204 1.09 -17.87 -2.92
N GLY A 205 -0.10 -17.75 -2.32
CA GLY A 205 -0.63 -18.76 -1.40
C GLY A 205 -0.64 -18.34 0.07
N LEU A 206 -0.13 -17.15 0.39
CA LEU A 206 -0.17 -16.56 1.74
C LEU A 206 -1.36 -15.59 1.86
N SER A 207 -1.97 -15.48 3.04
CA SER A 207 -2.93 -14.42 3.34
C SER A 207 -2.24 -13.07 3.56
N ASN A 208 -3.01 -11.97 3.55
CA ASN A 208 -2.48 -10.65 3.88
C ASN A 208 -1.95 -10.62 5.32
N ASP A 209 -2.56 -11.33 6.28
CA ASP A 209 -2.04 -11.46 7.65
C ASP A 209 -0.69 -12.18 7.70
N GLU A 210 -0.52 -13.22 6.90
CA GLU A 210 0.74 -13.98 6.82
C GLU A 210 1.85 -13.15 6.18
N LEU A 211 1.53 -12.38 5.14
CA LEU A 211 2.42 -11.41 4.51
C LEU A 211 2.79 -10.29 5.50
N ASP A 212 1.82 -9.75 6.21
CA ASP A 212 2.00 -8.70 7.23
C ASP A 212 2.91 -9.17 8.35
N ALA A 213 2.70 -10.40 8.83
CA ALA A 213 3.57 -11.02 9.80
C ALA A 213 5.01 -11.14 9.29
N ILE A 214 5.24 -11.48 8.01
CA ILE A 214 6.60 -11.50 7.42
C ILE A 214 7.21 -10.10 7.42
N TYR A 215 6.48 -9.08 6.96
CA TYR A 215 7.01 -7.72 6.92
C TYR A 215 7.39 -7.21 8.31
N ARG A 216 6.60 -7.52 9.35
CA ARG A 216 6.89 -7.16 10.75
C ARG A 216 8.16 -7.83 11.32
N GLU A 217 8.67 -8.90 10.71
CA GLU A 217 9.97 -9.49 11.09
C GLU A 217 11.16 -8.58 10.74
N PHE A 218 11.00 -7.65 9.80
CA PHE A 218 12.08 -6.78 9.33
C PHE A 218 12.16 -5.48 10.14
N PRO A 219 13.38 -5.03 10.50
CA PRO A 219 13.56 -3.80 11.23
C PRO A 219 13.08 -2.60 10.40
N GLY A 220 12.34 -1.71 11.04
CA GLY A 220 11.78 -0.52 10.40
C GLY A 220 10.35 -0.67 9.89
N CYS A 221 9.76 -1.87 9.92
CA CYS A 221 8.34 -2.04 9.67
C CYS A 221 7.52 -1.27 10.72
N VAL A 222 6.55 -0.47 10.27
CA VAL A 222 5.63 0.28 11.14
C VAL A 222 4.21 -0.26 11.10
N ASN A 223 3.96 -1.36 10.38
CA ASN A 223 2.67 -2.03 10.38
C ASN A 223 2.35 -2.52 11.82
N PRO A 224 1.21 -2.13 12.39
CA PRO A 224 0.81 -2.60 13.71
C PRO A 224 0.32 -4.04 13.64
N MET A 225 0.18 -4.69 14.80
CA MET A 225 -0.59 -5.91 14.86
C MET A 225 -2.08 -5.58 14.68
N PRO A 226 -2.82 -6.25 13.80
CA PRO A 226 -4.27 -6.11 13.70
C PRO A 226 -4.97 -6.45 15.02
N GLY A 227 -6.10 -5.80 15.30
CA GLY A 227 -6.96 -6.10 16.46
C GLY A 227 -6.42 -5.70 17.83
N VAL A 228 -5.33 -4.93 17.89
CA VAL A 228 -4.86 -4.28 19.13
C VAL A 228 -5.43 -2.86 19.18
N GLU A 229 -5.67 -2.29 20.37
CA GLU A 229 -6.03 -0.87 20.48
C GLU A 229 -4.88 0.05 20.01
N ALA A 230 -5.17 1.33 19.83
CA ALA A 230 -4.14 2.30 19.48
C ALA A 230 -3.03 2.33 20.56
N ASP A 231 -1.80 2.06 20.16
CA ASP A 231 -0.65 1.98 21.06
C ASP A 231 0.62 2.48 20.35
N VAL A 232 1.71 2.63 21.12
CA VAL A 232 3.03 2.90 20.58
C VAL A 232 3.63 1.63 19.99
N LEU A 233 4.39 1.78 18.90
CA LEU A 233 5.14 0.66 18.34
C LEU A 233 6.11 0.07 19.37
N SER A 234 6.44 -1.20 19.18
CA SER A 234 7.44 -1.90 20.00
C SER A 234 8.72 -1.09 20.18
N ALA A 235 9.34 -1.19 21.36
CA ALA A 235 10.63 -0.56 21.66
C ALA A 235 11.77 -0.97 20.71
N HIS A 236 11.61 -2.07 19.97
CA HIS A 236 12.55 -2.53 18.95
C HIS A 236 12.30 -1.93 17.55
N SER A 237 11.23 -1.15 17.39
CA SER A 237 10.93 -0.38 16.17
C SER A 237 11.97 0.72 15.96
N LEU A 238 12.11 1.18 14.71
CA LEU A 238 12.83 2.42 14.42
C LEU A 238 12.07 3.65 14.94
N LEU A 239 10.78 3.51 15.24
CA LEU A 239 9.92 4.55 15.76
C LEU A 239 9.26 4.10 17.08
N PRO A 240 10.02 3.89 18.17
CA PRO A 240 9.51 3.33 19.42
C PRO A 240 8.49 4.21 20.13
N ASP A 241 8.37 5.48 19.75
CA ASP A 241 7.41 6.40 20.35
C ASP A 241 6.27 6.78 19.40
N GLN A 242 6.17 6.11 18.24
CA GLN A 242 5.13 6.36 17.26
C GLN A 242 3.83 5.72 17.73
N VAL A 243 2.80 6.55 17.92
CA VAL A 243 1.42 6.09 18.07
C VAL A 243 0.92 5.55 16.73
N VAL A 244 0.20 4.43 16.76
CA VAL A 244 -0.41 3.83 15.58
C VAL A 244 -1.87 3.52 15.86
N TYR A 245 -2.74 3.76 14.88
CA TYR A 245 -4.15 3.40 14.91
C TYR A 245 -4.37 2.18 13.99
N PRO A 246 -4.28 0.94 14.51
CA PRO A 246 -4.49 -0.27 13.73
C PRO A 246 -5.96 -0.45 13.32
N HIS A 247 -6.18 -1.20 12.23
CA HIS A 247 -7.49 -1.73 11.88
C HIS A 247 -7.38 -3.18 11.40
N ALA A 248 -6.68 -3.41 10.30
CA ALA A 248 -6.48 -4.72 9.70
C ALA A 248 -5.07 -4.85 9.11
N ALA A 249 -4.68 -6.04 8.62
CA ALA A 249 -3.42 -6.19 7.89
C ALA A 249 -3.38 -5.21 6.70
N GLY A 250 -2.35 -4.37 6.65
CA GLY A 250 -2.23 -3.34 5.60
C GLY A 250 -3.21 -2.16 5.72
N THR A 251 -4.01 -2.07 6.79
CA THR A 251 -4.93 -0.94 7.04
C THR A 251 -4.71 -0.33 8.42
N PHE A 252 -4.19 0.89 8.48
CA PHE A 252 -3.88 1.61 9.71
C PHE A 252 -3.56 3.10 9.46
N ALA A 253 -3.48 3.89 10.53
CA ALA A 253 -3.14 5.31 10.44
C ALA A 253 -2.03 5.72 11.42
N LEU A 254 -1.23 6.70 10.99
CA LEU A 254 -0.04 7.20 11.70
C LEU A 254 -0.09 8.74 11.79
N PRO A 255 -0.21 9.33 13.00
CA PRO A 255 -0.09 10.77 13.17
C PRO A 255 1.34 11.25 12.91
N VAL A 256 1.48 12.41 12.27
CA VAL A 256 2.76 13.10 12.04
C VAL A 256 2.78 14.38 12.86
N ALA A 257 3.75 14.48 13.77
CA ALA A 257 3.87 15.60 14.67
C ALA A 257 4.58 16.81 14.04
N ASP A 258 4.30 18.01 14.56
CA ASP A 258 5.05 19.22 14.22
C ASP A 258 6.52 19.13 14.67
N GLU A 259 7.34 20.08 14.21
CA GLU A 259 8.79 20.09 14.47
C GLU A 259 9.18 20.14 15.96
N ALA A 260 8.25 20.53 16.84
CA ALA A 260 8.44 20.61 18.29
C ALA A 260 7.76 19.48 19.07
N HIS A 261 7.12 18.52 18.38
CA HIS A 261 6.33 17.44 18.97
C HIS A 261 5.23 17.94 19.94
N LYS A 262 4.54 19.02 19.58
CA LYS A 262 3.47 19.64 20.39
C LYS A 262 2.08 19.36 19.88
N ARG A 263 1.93 19.08 18.58
CA ARG A 263 0.64 18.76 17.95
C ARG A 263 0.82 17.88 16.73
N THR A 264 -0.24 17.18 16.37
CA THR A 264 -0.37 16.51 15.07
C THR A 264 -0.61 17.55 13.97
N VAL A 265 0.09 17.41 12.85
CA VAL A 265 -0.04 18.29 11.67
C VAL A 265 -0.85 17.62 10.57
N LEU A 266 -0.59 16.34 10.32
CA LEU A 266 -1.31 15.52 9.35
C LEU A 266 -1.27 14.04 9.77
N GLY A 267 -2.14 13.22 9.19
CA GLY A 267 -2.05 11.76 9.26
C GLY A 267 -1.49 11.13 7.98
N ILE A 268 -0.78 10.02 8.11
CA ILE A 268 -0.49 9.08 7.02
C ILE A 268 -1.40 7.87 7.20
N VAL A 269 -2.23 7.57 6.21
CA VAL A 269 -3.16 6.45 6.23
C VAL A 269 -2.75 5.46 5.17
N VAL A 270 -2.68 4.19 5.56
CA VAL A 270 -2.36 3.07 4.70
C VAL A 270 -3.60 2.19 4.67
N LEU A 271 -4.07 1.81 3.48
CA LEU A 271 -5.32 1.07 3.29
C LEU A 271 -5.11 -0.12 2.37
N ASP A 272 -5.61 -1.28 2.76
CA ASP A 272 -5.86 -2.40 1.86
C ASP A 272 -7.11 -2.10 1.03
N SER A 273 -6.92 -1.74 -0.24
CA SER A 273 -8.00 -1.32 -1.13
C SER A 273 -8.86 -2.48 -1.65
N GLY A 274 -8.59 -3.72 -1.23
CA GLY A 274 -9.31 -4.91 -1.68
C GLY A 274 -8.63 -5.64 -2.85
N ASP A 275 -9.34 -6.61 -3.44
CA ASP A 275 -8.83 -7.45 -4.53
C ASP A 275 -9.73 -7.44 -5.78
N TYR A 276 -10.55 -8.47 -5.98
CA TYR A 276 -11.36 -8.68 -7.18
C TYR A 276 -12.85 -8.73 -6.82
N ALA A 277 -13.68 -8.08 -7.62
CA ALA A 277 -15.13 -8.15 -7.46
C ALA A 277 -15.69 -9.48 -7.97
N HIS A 278 -16.75 -9.97 -7.32
CA HIS A 278 -17.57 -11.05 -7.83
C HIS A 278 -18.24 -10.62 -9.15
N GLY A 279 -17.99 -11.34 -10.24
CA GLY A 279 -18.38 -11.00 -11.61
C GLY A 279 -17.18 -10.54 -12.47
N GLY A 280 -16.03 -10.30 -11.84
CA GLY A 280 -14.82 -9.79 -12.46
C GLY A 280 -14.71 -8.27 -12.30
N GLY A 281 -13.51 -7.74 -12.48
CA GLY A 281 -13.19 -6.36 -12.12
C GLY A 281 -12.58 -6.29 -10.73
N PHE A 282 -12.54 -5.10 -10.15
CA PHE A 282 -11.89 -4.81 -8.89
C PHE A 282 -12.93 -4.50 -7.82
N ALA A 283 -12.68 -4.99 -6.60
CA ALA A 283 -13.54 -4.69 -5.46
C ALA A 283 -13.22 -3.30 -4.90
N ALA A 284 -14.22 -2.60 -4.39
CA ALA A 284 -14.01 -1.46 -3.51
C ALA A 284 -13.45 -1.94 -2.15
N PRO A 285 -12.86 -1.05 -1.34
CA PRO A 285 -12.48 -1.39 0.03
C PRO A 285 -13.68 -1.93 0.82
N ALA A 286 -13.39 -2.81 1.79
CA ALA A 286 -14.42 -3.38 2.66
C ALA A 286 -15.13 -2.28 3.47
N ASP A 287 -16.39 -2.52 3.84
CA ASP A 287 -17.23 -1.51 4.50
C ASP A 287 -16.68 -1.09 5.87
N ASP A 288 -16.08 -2.01 6.61
CA ASP A 288 -15.37 -1.75 7.87
C ASP A 288 -14.13 -0.86 7.67
N ALA A 289 -13.38 -1.09 6.60
CA ALA A 289 -12.24 -0.27 6.21
C ALA A 289 -12.68 1.15 5.81
N LEU A 290 -13.81 1.30 5.10
CA LEU A 290 -14.39 2.61 4.79
C LEU A 290 -14.86 3.34 6.06
N ALA A 291 -15.45 2.62 7.02
CA ALA A 291 -15.84 3.18 8.31
C ALA A 291 -14.61 3.58 9.16
N PHE A 292 -13.52 2.83 9.08
CA PHE A 292 -12.24 3.24 9.64
C PHE A 292 -11.75 4.55 9.00
N LEU A 293 -11.70 4.63 7.66
CA LEU A 293 -11.29 5.87 6.96
C LEU A 293 -12.12 7.08 7.36
N ALA A 294 -13.43 6.90 7.57
CA ALA A 294 -14.35 7.96 7.99
C ALA A 294 -14.04 8.48 9.41
N ARG A 295 -13.56 7.63 10.32
CA ARG A 295 -13.22 8.00 11.71
C ARG A 295 -11.81 8.58 11.85
N VAL A 296 -10.88 8.17 11.00
CA VAL A 296 -9.46 8.53 11.13
C VAL A 296 -9.19 10.03 11.30
N PRO A 297 -9.80 10.95 10.52
CA PRO A 297 -9.52 12.37 10.68
C PRO A 297 -9.89 12.92 12.07
N ALA A 298 -10.95 12.38 12.69
CA ALA A 298 -11.34 12.71 14.05
C ALA A 298 -10.41 12.06 15.09
N MET A 299 -10.06 10.78 14.91
CA MET A 299 -9.12 10.07 15.79
C MET A 299 -7.74 10.72 15.85
N ILE A 300 -7.23 11.17 14.70
CA ILE A 300 -5.92 11.83 14.56
C ILE A 300 -6.00 13.32 14.89
N GLY A 301 -7.16 13.96 14.68
CA GLY A 301 -7.35 15.40 14.84
C GLY A 301 -6.66 16.24 13.75
N ALA A 302 -6.48 15.69 12.54
CA ALA A 302 -5.85 16.37 11.41
C ALA A 302 -6.32 15.80 10.06
N ARG A 303 -6.07 16.54 8.97
CA ARG A 303 -6.24 16.01 7.60
C ARG A 303 -5.17 14.94 7.33
N SER A 304 -5.48 13.99 6.46
CA SER A 304 -4.59 12.85 6.20
C SER A 304 -4.31 12.63 4.73
N ALA A 305 -3.14 12.07 4.42
CA ALA A 305 -2.80 11.55 3.10
C ALA A 305 -2.97 10.02 3.09
N LEU A 306 -3.71 9.51 2.10
CA LEU A 306 -4.00 8.09 1.94
C LEU A 306 -3.04 7.44 0.94
N PHE A 307 -2.62 6.22 1.24
CA PHE A 307 -1.79 5.38 0.39
C PHE A 307 -2.44 4.01 0.25
N GLN A 308 -2.71 3.61 -0.98
CA GLN A 308 -3.37 2.34 -1.27
C GLN A 308 -2.95 1.78 -2.62
N HIS A 309 -3.38 0.57 -2.92
CA HIS A 309 -3.00 -0.09 -4.16
C HIS A 309 -3.82 0.39 -5.36
N MET A 310 -5.14 0.20 -5.33
CA MET A 310 -6.01 0.41 -6.50
C MET A 310 -6.48 1.87 -6.64
N PRO A 311 -6.58 2.39 -7.87
CA PRO A 311 -7.15 3.71 -8.15
C PRO A 311 -8.65 3.77 -7.89
N LEU A 312 -9.16 4.97 -7.64
CA LEU A 312 -10.58 5.23 -7.49
C LEU A 312 -11.24 5.45 -8.87
N PRO A 313 -12.56 5.18 -9.00
CA PRO A 313 -13.33 5.52 -10.20
C PRO A 313 -13.11 6.97 -10.68
N GLU A 314 -13.01 7.90 -9.74
CA GLU A 314 -12.89 9.34 -9.97
C GLU A 314 -11.57 9.77 -10.64
N TYR A 315 -10.61 8.85 -10.80
CA TYR A 315 -9.47 9.11 -11.67
C TYR A 315 -9.91 9.36 -13.13
N TYR A 316 -11.04 8.79 -13.58
CA TYR A 316 -11.62 9.10 -14.90
C TYR A 316 -12.12 10.54 -15.01
N ASP A 317 -12.48 11.20 -13.90
CA ASP A 317 -12.93 12.60 -13.91
C ASP A 317 -11.76 13.58 -14.09
N LEU A 318 -10.52 13.10 -14.01
CA LEU A 318 -9.31 13.83 -14.41
C LEU A 318 -9.00 13.69 -15.91
N LEU A 319 -9.84 12.97 -16.67
CA LEU A 319 -9.64 12.69 -18.07
C LEU A 319 -10.68 13.40 -18.95
N THR A 320 -10.30 13.64 -20.21
CA THR A 320 -11.20 14.16 -21.25
C THR A 320 -11.52 13.06 -22.25
N PRO A 321 -12.81 12.73 -22.49
CA PRO A 321 -13.20 11.81 -23.54
C PRO A 321 -12.84 12.34 -24.94
N VAL A 322 -12.27 11.49 -25.78
CA VAL A 322 -11.81 11.81 -27.14
C VAL A 322 -12.10 10.67 -28.11
N THR A 323 -11.86 10.91 -29.40
CA THR A 323 -11.90 9.84 -30.41
C THR A 323 -10.65 8.96 -30.33
N ALA A 324 -10.77 7.69 -30.72
CA ALA A 324 -9.65 6.74 -30.75
C ALA A 324 -8.48 7.17 -31.65
N THR A 325 -8.70 8.12 -32.57
CA THR A 325 -7.68 8.67 -33.48
C THR A 325 -6.93 9.86 -32.88
N THR A 326 -7.34 10.35 -31.72
CA THR A 326 -6.67 11.46 -31.04
C THR A 326 -5.29 11.00 -30.57
N PRO A 327 -4.21 11.78 -30.81
CA PRO A 327 -2.89 11.44 -30.29
C PRO A 327 -2.93 11.19 -28.78
N TYR A 328 -2.27 10.11 -28.35
CA TYR A 328 -2.18 9.70 -26.94
C TYR A 328 -3.49 9.24 -26.30
N ALA A 329 -4.55 9.06 -27.09
CA ALA A 329 -5.80 8.51 -26.60
C ALA A 329 -5.60 7.08 -26.05
N MET A 330 -6.03 6.85 -24.81
CA MET A 330 -6.06 5.53 -24.18
C MET A 330 -7.49 5.06 -24.02
N GLN A 331 -7.74 3.81 -24.40
CA GLN A 331 -9.05 3.19 -24.17
C GLN A 331 -9.28 3.05 -22.67
N GLY A 332 -10.50 3.38 -22.22
CA GLY A 332 -10.91 3.09 -20.85
C GLY A 332 -10.98 1.59 -20.56
N TYR A 333 -11.16 1.26 -19.30
CA TYR A 333 -11.27 -0.11 -18.81
C TYR A 333 -12.71 -0.40 -18.34
N ARG A 334 -13.18 -1.62 -18.59
CA ARG A 334 -14.52 -2.11 -18.20
C ARG A 334 -15.68 -1.15 -18.49
N ASP A 335 -16.30 -0.55 -17.48
CA ASP A 335 -17.43 0.37 -17.64
C ASP A 335 -17.10 1.59 -18.50
N HIS A 336 -15.80 1.89 -18.64
CA HIS A 336 -15.27 2.95 -19.50
C HIS A 336 -14.72 2.44 -20.84
N ALA A 337 -14.78 1.13 -21.14
CA ALA A 337 -14.14 0.52 -22.32
C ALA A 337 -14.74 0.96 -23.67
N ALA A 338 -15.93 1.54 -23.68
CA ALA A 338 -16.55 2.10 -24.87
C ALA A 338 -15.97 3.48 -25.26
N GLN A 339 -15.12 4.08 -24.42
CA GLN A 339 -14.59 5.42 -24.61
C GLN A 339 -13.05 5.43 -24.63
N TYR A 340 -12.50 6.48 -25.23
CA TYR A 340 -11.07 6.78 -25.24
C TYR A 340 -10.84 8.12 -24.56
N TYR A 341 -9.68 8.27 -23.92
CA TYR A 341 -9.40 9.38 -23.03
C TYR A 341 -7.99 9.94 -23.24
N VAL A 342 -7.83 11.22 -22.95
CA VAL A 342 -6.54 11.86 -22.67
C VAL A 342 -6.60 12.53 -21.30
N LEU A 343 -5.46 12.89 -20.72
CA LEU A 343 -5.43 13.69 -19.49
C LEU A 343 -6.10 15.05 -19.74
N ASP A 344 -6.92 15.49 -18.79
CA ASP A 344 -7.43 16.87 -18.77
C ASP A 344 -6.35 17.81 -18.21
N GLU A 345 -5.68 18.55 -19.09
CA GLU A 345 -4.60 19.47 -18.70
C GLU A 345 -5.06 20.61 -17.77
N ALA A 346 -6.37 20.85 -17.63
CA ALA A 346 -6.89 21.82 -16.66
C ALA A 346 -6.99 21.26 -15.24
N LYS A 347 -7.00 19.93 -15.09
CA LYS A 347 -7.15 19.22 -13.81
C LYS A 347 -5.88 18.50 -13.37
N VAL A 348 -5.03 18.13 -14.33
CA VAL A 348 -3.82 17.34 -14.12
C VAL A 348 -2.59 18.25 -14.18
N ARG A 349 -1.66 18.03 -13.24
CA ARG A 349 -0.39 18.74 -13.19
C ARG A 349 0.46 18.44 -14.45
N PRO A 350 1.23 19.43 -14.92
CA PRO A 350 2.33 19.25 -15.88
C PRO A 350 3.11 17.94 -15.75
N GLY A 351 3.37 17.29 -16.89
CA GLY A 351 4.24 16.10 -16.96
C GLY A 351 3.58 14.75 -16.69
N GLY A 352 2.26 14.73 -16.45
CA GLY A 352 1.49 13.51 -16.36
C GLY A 352 1.47 12.70 -17.66
N TYR A 353 1.22 11.40 -17.52
CA TYR A 353 1.12 10.43 -18.59
C TYR A 353 0.04 9.39 -18.29
N LEU A 354 -0.86 9.21 -19.27
CA LEU A 354 -1.85 8.13 -19.29
C LEU A 354 -1.34 7.05 -20.25
N GLY A 355 -0.87 5.95 -19.69
CA GLY A 355 -0.29 4.83 -20.45
C GLY A 355 -1.25 3.67 -20.66
N GLU A 356 -2.35 3.63 -19.90
CA GLU A 356 -3.41 2.63 -19.98
C GLU A 356 -4.71 3.11 -19.35
N GLY A 357 -5.81 2.40 -19.67
CA GLY A 357 -7.09 2.64 -19.00
C GLY A 357 -6.97 2.38 -17.50
N ILE A 358 -7.68 3.17 -16.71
CA ILE A 358 -7.61 3.10 -15.24
C ILE A 358 -8.33 1.84 -14.77
N SER A 359 -7.60 0.97 -14.06
CA SER A 359 -8.08 -0.30 -13.54
C SER A 359 -8.63 -0.12 -12.12
N CYS A 360 -9.78 0.54 -12.00
CA CYS A 360 -10.47 0.82 -10.73
C CYS A 360 -11.69 -0.11 -10.53
N PRO A 361 -12.29 -0.12 -9.32
CA PRO A 361 -13.62 -0.68 -9.11
C PRO A 361 -14.66 -0.03 -10.04
N ASP A 362 -15.72 -0.77 -10.38
CA ASP A 362 -16.81 -0.24 -11.23
C ASP A 362 -17.64 0.82 -10.45
N ALA A 363 -17.71 0.70 -9.11
CA ALA A 363 -18.29 1.69 -8.21
C ALA A 363 -17.62 1.66 -6.84
N SER A 364 -17.50 2.81 -6.18
CA SER A 364 -16.98 2.93 -4.80
C SER A 364 -17.59 4.12 -4.07
N ARG A 365 -17.76 4.00 -2.74
CA ARG A 365 -18.13 5.12 -1.86
C ARG A 365 -16.91 5.88 -1.32
N GLU A 366 -15.72 5.36 -1.59
CA GLU A 366 -14.46 5.80 -0.99
C GLU A 366 -14.19 7.29 -1.23
N PHE A 367 -14.27 7.78 -2.47
CA PHE A 367 -14.00 9.19 -2.76
C PHE A 367 -14.94 10.14 -2.02
N ALA A 368 -16.21 9.75 -1.84
CA ALA A 368 -17.17 10.51 -1.07
C ALA A 368 -16.77 10.62 0.41
N VAL A 369 -16.20 9.56 0.99
CA VAL A 369 -15.59 9.61 2.33
C VAL A 369 -14.37 10.52 2.34
N LEU A 370 -13.47 10.41 1.35
CA LEU A 370 -12.25 11.22 1.29
C LEU A 370 -12.52 12.73 1.18
N ARG A 371 -13.53 13.14 0.41
CA ARG A 371 -13.94 14.54 0.27
C ARG A 371 -14.73 15.09 1.46
N GLY A 372 -15.05 14.25 2.45
CA GLY A 372 -15.81 14.66 3.62
C GLY A 372 -17.32 14.80 3.36
N ASP A 373 -17.92 13.94 2.54
CA ASP A 373 -19.36 13.94 2.35
C ASP A 373 -20.09 13.39 3.59
N ASP A 374 -20.89 14.24 4.23
CA ASP A 374 -21.64 13.89 5.44
C ASP A 374 -22.54 12.66 5.28
N ALA A 375 -23.19 12.52 4.13
CA ALA A 375 -24.12 11.42 3.90
C ALA A 375 -23.37 10.11 3.67
N ALA A 376 -22.26 10.15 2.92
CA ALA A 376 -21.41 8.98 2.71
C ALA A 376 -20.75 8.52 4.01
N ILE A 377 -20.21 9.46 4.80
CA ILE A 377 -19.61 9.19 6.12
C ILE A 377 -20.62 8.50 7.03
N ARG A 378 -21.83 9.08 7.18
CA ARG A 378 -22.90 8.44 7.98
C ARG A 378 -23.26 7.06 7.47
N ALA A 379 -23.39 6.90 6.16
CA ALA A 379 -23.77 5.61 5.57
C ALA A 379 -22.72 4.51 5.78
N VAL A 380 -21.43 4.85 5.90
CA VAL A 380 -20.39 3.84 6.21
C VAL A 380 -20.28 3.60 7.71
N THR A 381 -20.39 4.63 8.55
CA THR A 381 -20.33 4.46 10.01
C THR A 381 -21.55 3.75 10.55
N ASP A 382 -22.77 4.14 10.16
CA ASP A 382 -24.01 3.51 10.63
C ASP A 382 -24.08 2.03 10.22
N ALA A 383 -23.52 1.69 9.06
CA ALA A 383 -23.43 0.30 8.59
C ALA A 383 -22.44 -0.53 9.42
N ALA A 384 -21.30 0.05 9.79
CA ALA A 384 -20.31 -0.60 10.64
C ALA A 384 -20.80 -0.77 12.09
N ASP A 385 -21.47 0.25 12.63
CA ASP A 385 -22.12 0.19 13.96
C ASP A 385 -23.18 -0.92 13.98
N ALA A 386 -24.04 -0.97 12.96
CA ALA A 386 -25.06 -2.02 12.85
C ALA A 386 -24.47 -3.44 12.70
N ALA A 387 -23.27 -3.55 12.15
CA ALA A 387 -22.53 -4.81 12.03
C ALA A 387 -21.73 -5.18 13.29
N GLY A 388 -21.74 -4.34 14.34
CA GLY A 388 -20.96 -4.56 15.57
C GLY A 388 -19.45 -4.49 15.36
N VAL A 389 -19.01 -3.77 14.32
CA VAL A 389 -17.60 -3.59 13.94
C VAL A 389 -16.95 -2.46 14.76
N ILE A 390 -17.78 -1.58 15.34
CA ILE A 390 -17.36 -0.43 16.15
C ILE A 390 -18.02 -0.55 17.52
N ASP A 391 -17.23 -0.44 18.59
CA ASP A 391 -17.76 -0.41 19.97
C ASP A 391 -18.37 0.96 20.29
N ASP A 392 -19.49 0.98 21.02
CA ASP A 392 -20.31 2.16 21.34
C ASP A 392 -19.54 3.31 22.03
N ASP A 393 -18.40 3.02 22.68
CA ASP A 393 -17.57 4.02 23.37
C ASP A 393 -16.69 4.86 22.40
N ASP A 394 -16.52 4.42 21.15
CA ASP A 394 -15.76 5.11 20.08
C ASP A 394 -16.63 6.00 19.19
N ALA A 395 -17.92 6.17 19.53
CA ALA A 395 -18.84 7.12 18.91
C ALA A 395 -18.48 8.58 19.27
N VAL A 396 -17.21 8.96 19.07
CA VAL A 396 -16.76 10.34 19.02
C VAL A 396 -17.67 11.07 18.04
N ASP A 397 -18.11 12.28 18.38
CA ASP A 397 -18.86 13.15 17.48
C ASP A 397 -18.01 13.45 16.23
N THR A 398 -18.07 12.54 15.24
CA THR A 398 -17.35 12.58 13.95
C THR A 398 -17.68 13.84 13.16
N ARG A 399 -18.65 14.63 13.63
CA ARG A 399 -19.22 15.83 12.99
C ARG A 399 -18.55 17.12 13.45
N ALA A 400 -17.80 17.14 14.55
CA ALA A 400 -17.13 18.36 15.04
C ALA A 400 -15.72 18.51 14.42
N GLY A 401 -15.64 19.24 13.29
CA GLY A 401 -14.36 19.65 12.70
C GLY A 401 -13.88 18.81 11.51
N MET A 402 -14.78 18.49 10.57
CA MET A 402 -14.49 17.72 9.35
C MET A 402 -13.15 18.10 8.71
N PHE A 403 -12.18 17.19 8.82
CA PHE A 403 -10.87 17.29 8.17
C PHE A 403 -10.87 16.37 6.94
N PRO A 404 -11.17 16.86 5.72
CA PRO A 404 -11.15 16.02 4.54
C PRO A 404 -9.72 15.50 4.28
N TYR A 405 -9.60 14.40 3.54
CA TYR A 405 -8.29 13.91 3.15
C TYR A 405 -7.57 14.93 2.26
N ILE A 406 -6.24 14.97 2.36
CA ILE A 406 -5.35 15.78 1.52
C ILE A 406 -5.34 15.21 0.10
N GLY A 407 -5.34 13.88 0.00
CA GLY A 407 -5.25 13.16 -1.26
C GLY A 407 -5.00 11.68 -1.04
N VAL A 408 -4.96 10.96 -2.15
CA VAL A 408 -4.69 9.52 -2.23
C VAL A 408 -3.63 9.26 -3.29
N ALA A 409 -2.68 8.39 -2.96
CA ALA A 409 -1.61 7.95 -3.83
C ALA A 409 -1.75 6.44 -4.08
N THR A 410 -1.83 6.07 -5.36
CA THR A 410 -2.14 4.71 -5.81
C THR A 410 -1.07 4.14 -6.73
N GLY A 411 -1.07 2.82 -6.89
CA GLY A 411 -0.26 2.08 -7.86
C GLY A 411 -1.16 1.40 -8.89
N HIS A 412 -0.97 0.08 -9.04
CA HIS A 412 -1.82 -0.86 -9.78
C HIS A 412 -1.77 -0.73 -11.31
N ASP A 413 -1.95 0.48 -11.84
CA ASP A 413 -1.75 0.77 -13.26
C ASP A 413 -0.27 1.10 -13.51
N HIS A 414 0.50 0.09 -13.90
CA HIS A 414 1.95 0.16 -13.98
C HIS A 414 2.47 1.28 -14.88
N ARG A 415 1.70 1.67 -15.91
CA ARG A 415 2.10 2.67 -16.89
C ARG A 415 1.55 4.06 -16.63
N ASN A 416 0.60 4.21 -15.70
CA ASN A 416 0.00 5.50 -15.41
C ASN A 416 0.87 6.27 -14.43
N TRP A 417 1.12 7.54 -14.73
CA TRP A 417 1.69 8.46 -13.77
C TRP A 417 1.14 9.85 -13.97
N PHE A 418 0.37 10.34 -13.04
CA PHE A 418 -0.14 11.71 -13.10
C PHE A 418 -0.62 12.11 -11.71
N VAL A 419 -0.74 13.41 -11.50
CA VAL A 419 -1.28 13.98 -10.28
C VAL A 419 -2.32 15.01 -10.69
N GLY A 420 -3.56 14.82 -10.27
CA GLY A 420 -4.63 15.78 -10.46
C GLY A 420 -5.26 16.16 -9.13
N GLU A 421 -6.16 17.12 -9.19
CA GLU A 421 -6.98 17.52 -8.05
C GLU A 421 -8.45 17.50 -8.46
N LEU A 422 -9.27 16.88 -7.63
CA LEU A 422 -10.72 16.83 -7.79
C LEU A 422 -11.37 17.15 -6.45
N ASP A 423 -12.24 18.17 -6.41
CA ASP A 423 -12.95 18.61 -5.20
C ASP A 423 -12.08 18.79 -3.95
N GLY A 424 -10.85 19.31 -4.12
CA GLY A 424 -9.89 19.55 -3.04
C GLY A 424 -9.17 18.31 -2.52
N VAL A 425 -9.30 17.18 -3.22
CA VAL A 425 -8.60 15.92 -2.97
C VAL A 425 -7.59 15.67 -4.11
N LEU A 426 -6.32 15.54 -3.75
CA LEU A 426 -5.28 15.17 -4.71
C LEU A 426 -5.38 13.69 -5.06
N LEU A 427 -5.37 13.36 -6.36
CA LEU A 427 -5.34 11.99 -6.87
C LEU A 427 -4.02 11.75 -7.59
N ALA A 428 -3.18 10.84 -7.09
CA ALA A 428 -1.88 10.52 -7.66
C ALA A 428 -1.81 9.08 -8.13
N ALA A 429 -1.52 8.88 -9.43
CA ALA A 429 -1.11 7.60 -9.98
C ALA A 429 0.43 7.51 -9.99
N THR A 430 0.96 6.39 -9.51
CA THR A 430 2.39 6.11 -9.46
C THR A 430 2.70 4.87 -10.30
N PRO A 431 3.66 4.95 -11.24
CA PRO A 431 3.99 3.83 -12.08
C PRO A 431 4.77 2.78 -11.28
N THR A 432 4.87 1.59 -11.83
CA THR A 432 5.64 0.49 -11.21
C THR A 432 7.13 0.86 -11.01
N CYS A 433 7.62 0.55 -9.82
CA CYS A 433 9.05 0.56 -9.47
C CYS A 433 9.76 -0.72 -9.96
N GLY A 434 9.00 -1.80 -10.15
CA GLY A 434 9.47 -3.14 -10.49
C GLY A 434 10.03 -3.29 -11.90
N PHE A 435 10.84 -4.34 -12.10
CA PHE A 435 11.40 -4.71 -13.40
C PHE A 435 11.03 -6.14 -13.85
N GLY A 436 10.33 -6.90 -13.00
CA GLY A 436 9.82 -8.25 -13.29
C GLY A 436 8.44 -8.28 -13.94
N SER A 437 7.70 -7.17 -13.91
CA SER A 437 6.37 -7.03 -14.50
C SER A 437 6.34 -6.09 -15.71
N TYR A 438 5.19 -6.04 -16.39
CA TYR A 438 4.96 -5.05 -17.46
C TYR A 438 5.00 -3.62 -16.90
N GLY A 439 5.10 -2.61 -17.75
CA GLY A 439 5.14 -1.22 -17.31
C GLY A 439 5.84 -0.32 -18.33
N PRO A 440 6.26 0.89 -17.93
CA PRO A 440 6.90 1.82 -18.84
C PRO A 440 8.28 1.31 -19.27
N ALA A 441 8.91 2.01 -20.21
CA ALA A 441 10.30 1.74 -20.59
C ALA A 441 11.17 1.60 -19.33
N PRO A 442 12.17 0.70 -19.31
CA PRO A 442 13.00 0.48 -18.12
C PRO A 442 13.63 1.76 -17.51
N ALA A 443 13.95 2.77 -18.33
CA ALA A 443 14.45 4.06 -17.87
C ALA A 443 13.39 4.96 -17.21
N LYS A 444 12.11 4.66 -17.42
CA LYS A 444 10.93 5.38 -16.91
C LYS A 444 10.24 4.65 -15.75
N ARG A 445 10.77 3.49 -15.30
CA ARG A 445 10.40 2.91 -14.00
C ARG A 445 10.77 3.90 -12.91
N ALA A 446 9.91 4.09 -11.93
CA ALA A 446 10.07 5.18 -10.97
C ALA A 446 9.52 4.84 -9.59
N THR A 447 9.95 5.61 -8.61
CA THR A 447 9.27 5.77 -7.31
C THR A 447 8.71 7.19 -7.24
N ARG A 448 7.82 7.48 -6.29
CA ARG A 448 7.23 8.83 -6.13
C ARG A 448 7.60 9.44 -4.78
N LEU A 449 8.26 10.58 -4.79
CA LEU A 449 8.44 11.43 -3.62
C LEU A 449 7.19 12.29 -3.40
N ILE A 450 6.70 12.32 -2.17
CA ILE A 450 5.68 13.25 -1.68
C ILE A 450 6.30 14.05 -0.52
N GLU A 451 6.54 15.34 -0.72
CA GLU A 451 7.13 16.24 0.27
C GLU A 451 6.07 17.22 0.81
N PHE A 452 5.85 17.13 2.12
CA PHE A 452 5.01 18.06 2.88
C PHE A 452 5.87 19.19 3.45
N ASP A 453 5.33 20.42 3.44
CA ASP A 453 5.92 21.59 4.09
C ASP A 453 4.98 22.02 5.22
N ILE A 454 5.49 22.17 6.44
CA ILE A 454 4.67 22.51 7.61
C ILE A 454 3.90 23.84 7.47
N ARG A 455 4.34 24.73 6.58
CA ARG A 455 3.66 26.00 6.29
C ARG A 455 2.45 25.83 5.37
N HIS A 456 2.47 24.79 4.53
CA HIS A 456 1.40 24.40 3.61
C HIS A 456 1.23 22.87 3.65
N PRO A 457 0.85 22.28 4.81
CA PRO A 457 0.96 20.84 5.04
C PRO A 457 -0.09 20.04 4.24
N HIS A 458 -1.08 20.72 3.66
CA HIS A 458 -2.15 20.09 2.87
C HIS A 458 -1.99 20.33 1.36
N GLU A 459 -0.85 20.89 0.93
CA GLU A 459 -0.51 21.14 -0.47
C GLU A 459 0.83 20.45 -0.79
N PRO A 460 0.89 19.10 -0.78
CA PRO A 460 2.15 18.40 -0.98
C PRO A 460 2.68 18.58 -2.40
N ARG A 461 4.01 18.64 -2.49
CA ARG A 461 4.75 18.57 -3.74
C ARG A 461 5.11 17.13 -4.05
N THR A 462 5.01 16.76 -5.32
CA THR A 462 5.11 15.36 -5.76
C THR A 462 6.08 15.26 -6.93
N GLN A 463 7.08 14.38 -6.84
CA GLN A 463 8.06 14.17 -7.90
C GLN A 463 8.27 12.68 -8.15
N LEU A 464 8.20 12.28 -9.42
CA LEU A 464 8.73 11.01 -9.89
C LEU A 464 10.26 10.97 -9.89
N LEU A 465 10.78 9.87 -9.39
CA LEU A 465 12.18 9.53 -9.34
C LEU A 465 12.47 8.43 -10.35
N GLU A 466 12.70 8.83 -11.59
CA GLU A 466 12.89 7.89 -12.70
C GLU A 466 14.26 7.20 -12.66
N PHE A 467 14.29 5.90 -12.99
CA PHE A 467 15.51 5.10 -13.07
C PHE A 467 16.56 5.71 -13.99
N GLY A 468 16.15 6.15 -15.18
CA GLY A 468 17.04 6.72 -16.19
C GLY A 468 17.75 7.96 -15.71
N GLU A 469 17.08 8.75 -14.89
CA GLU A 469 17.65 9.95 -14.29
C GLU A 469 18.51 9.61 -13.07
N LEU A 470 18.01 8.80 -12.14
CA LEU A 470 18.72 8.51 -10.90
C LEU A 470 19.92 7.57 -11.07
N VAL A 471 19.75 6.52 -11.86
CA VAL A 471 20.67 5.38 -11.97
C VAL A 471 21.41 5.37 -13.31
N GLY A 472 20.80 5.91 -14.36
CA GLY A 472 21.35 5.92 -15.71
C GLY A 472 20.85 4.74 -16.54
N LYS A 473 21.77 4.01 -17.20
CA LYS A 473 21.39 2.98 -18.17
C LYS A 473 20.89 1.69 -17.48
N PRO A 474 19.67 1.20 -17.80
CA PRO A 474 19.16 -0.07 -17.29
C PRO A 474 20.03 -1.25 -17.72
N SER A 475 20.15 -2.25 -16.86
CA SER A 475 20.88 -3.49 -17.14
C SER A 475 20.06 -4.46 -18.01
N SER A 476 18.74 -4.45 -17.85
CA SER A 476 17.82 -5.27 -18.63
C SER A 476 17.44 -4.62 -19.96
N LYS A 477 17.54 -5.39 -21.06
CA LYS A 477 16.90 -5.07 -22.35
C LYS A 477 15.52 -5.72 -22.50
N LYS A 478 15.04 -6.47 -21.49
CA LYS A 478 13.74 -7.15 -21.56
C LYS A 478 12.65 -6.08 -21.49
N ALA A 479 12.18 -5.67 -22.65
CA ALA A 479 11.05 -4.79 -22.80
C ALA A 479 9.77 -5.63 -22.59
N TYR A 480 9.28 -5.74 -21.35
CA TYR A 480 7.87 -6.07 -21.11
C TYR A 480 7.02 -4.80 -21.32
N THR A 481 7.21 -4.13 -22.46
CA THR A 481 6.42 -2.98 -22.87
C THR A 481 5.41 -3.45 -23.91
N TYR A 482 4.13 -3.46 -23.55
CA TYR A 482 3.10 -3.27 -24.57
C TYR A 482 3.26 -1.84 -25.10
N ALA A 483 3.32 -1.70 -26.42
CA ALA A 483 3.88 -0.56 -27.14
C ALA A 483 3.22 0.81 -26.86
N LEU A 484 3.91 1.85 -27.36
CA LEU A 484 3.65 3.29 -27.29
C LEU A 484 3.96 3.93 -25.92
N ASN A 485 5.26 4.13 -25.63
CA ASN A 485 5.68 5.18 -24.71
C ASN A 485 5.72 6.49 -25.51
N ALA A 486 4.61 7.19 -25.53
CA ALA A 486 4.63 8.57 -25.97
C ALA A 486 5.42 9.40 -24.94
N LYS A 487 6.19 10.38 -25.41
CA LYS A 487 6.77 11.37 -24.49
C LYS A 487 5.60 12.20 -23.94
N PRO A 488 5.51 12.43 -22.62
CA PRO A 488 4.50 13.34 -22.09
C PRO A 488 4.60 14.70 -22.79
N PRO A 489 3.50 15.48 -22.87
CA PRO A 489 3.48 16.76 -23.57
C PRO A 489 4.51 17.78 -23.06
N GLN A 490 5.11 17.53 -21.89
CA GLN A 490 6.05 18.39 -21.18
C GLN A 490 7.22 17.58 -20.60
N ASP A 491 8.38 18.24 -20.40
CA ASP A 491 9.59 17.60 -19.86
C ASP A 491 9.48 17.41 -18.34
N GLY A 492 9.24 16.17 -17.90
CA GLY A 492 9.21 15.79 -16.48
C GLY A 492 7.94 16.22 -15.73
N GLU A 493 7.73 15.68 -14.54
CA GLU A 493 6.60 16.04 -13.67
C GLU A 493 6.79 17.46 -13.07
N GLY A 494 5.68 18.17 -12.83
CA GLY A 494 5.64 19.58 -12.48
C GLY A 494 6.49 20.05 -11.28
N ASP A 495 6.96 19.14 -10.40
CA ASP A 495 7.89 19.46 -9.32
C ASP A 495 9.30 18.89 -9.57
N ASP A 496 10.29 19.75 -9.87
CA ASP A 496 11.71 19.37 -9.75
C ASP A 496 12.26 19.75 -8.37
N LEU A 497 12.21 18.79 -7.44
CA LEU A 497 12.71 18.91 -6.08
C LEU A 497 14.21 18.63 -5.98
N LEU A 498 14.82 17.97 -6.98
CA LEU A 498 16.26 17.70 -7.02
C LEU A 498 17.07 18.83 -7.68
N ARG A 499 16.43 19.72 -8.44
CA ARG A 499 17.04 20.86 -9.16
C ARG A 499 18.20 20.43 -10.05
N ARG A 500 18.01 19.39 -10.86
CA ARG A 500 19.07 18.97 -11.78
C ARG A 500 19.14 19.98 -12.93
N PRO A 501 20.34 20.54 -13.25
CA PRO A 501 20.44 21.47 -14.36
C PRO A 501 20.02 20.76 -15.66
N THR A 502 19.05 21.33 -16.37
CA THR A 502 18.59 20.80 -17.65
C THR A 502 19.75 20.81 -18.65
N LEU A 503 19.72 19.89 -19.64
CA LEU A 503 20.74 19.83 -20.70
C LEU A 503 20.95 21.20 -21.37
N TRP A 504 19.86 21.97 -21.54
CA TRP A 504 19.87 23.33 -22.05
C TRP A 504 20.52 24.36 -21.10
N GLY A 505 20.37 24.20 -19.79
CA GLY A 505 21.04 25.01 -18.78
C GLY A 505 22.56 24.76 -18.74
N GLN A 506 22.99 23.52 -18.94
CA GLN A 506 24.40 23.16 -19.06
C GLN A 506 25.03 23.72 -20.33
N ILE A 507 24.32 23.69 -21.47
CA ILE A 507 24.81 24.22 -22.74
C ILE A 507 24.86 25.76 -22.73
N LYS A 508 23.88 26.46 -22.14
CA LYS A 508 23.95 27.94 -22.03
C LYS A 508 25.10 28.42 -21.14
N GLY A 509 25.45 27.67 -20.10
CA GLY A 509 26.60 27.99 -19.23
C GLY A 509 27.96 27.86 -19.92
N LEU A 510 28.04 27.17 -21.08
CA LEU A 510 29.24 27.07 -21.91
C LEU A 510 29.41 28.24 -22.90
N PHE A 511 28.36 29.05 -23.09
CA PHE A 511 28.35 30.20 -24.01
C PHE A 511 28.07 31.54 -23.31
N ALA A 512 28.17 31.60 -21.98
CA ALA A 512 27.99 32.80 -21.17
C ALA A 512 29.31 33.28 -20.56
#